data_AF-A0AAN4WGB5-F1
#
_entry.id   AF-A0AAN4WGB5-F1
#
_cell.length_a   1.000
_cell.length_b   1.000
_cell.length_c   1.000
_cell.angle_alpha   90.00
_cell.angle_beta   90.00
_cell.angle_gamma   90.00
#
_symmetry.space_group_name_H-M   'P 1'
#
loop_
_entity.id
_entity.type
_entity.pdbx_description
1 polymer ?
#
loop_
_entity_poly.entity_id
_entity_poly.type
_entity_poly.pdbx_seq_one_letter_code
_entity_poly.pdbx_strand_id
1 'polypeptide(L)'
;MENKTYEIEIDGRIIPVTTKEVLDFYPKEYHLTEDDIRQYAAMYTARIKCYREYDGPLDAAYVRRLLDEERLMKNGESDGFRLQLDFRWYVELRKEDGPRVAPFKYAIEAYCLDNIQSFSRRYVSMEKALLHCLNGFNENAAIPNRYESIQDYLSKHPEQ
;
A
#
# COMPACT_ATOMS: atom_id res chain seq x y z
N MET A 1 -4.04 13.44 27.27
CA MET A 1 -3.18 14.20 26.34
C MET A 1 -3.93 15.40 25.84
N GLU A 2 -3.23 16.52 25.66
CA GLU A 2 -3.78 17.72 25.01
C GLU A 2 -4.04 17.44 23.52
N ASN A 3 -5.08 18.04 22.94
CA ASN A 3 -5.39 17.85 21.52
C ASN A 3 -4.53 18.79 20.66
N LYS A 4 -3.37 18.31 20.23
CA LYS A 4 -2.42 19.04 19.37
C LYS A 4 -2.69 18.71 17.90
N THR A 5 -2.29 19.59 17.00
CA THR A 5 -2.28 19.35 15.54
C THR A 5 -0.85 19.18 15.05
N TYR A 6 -0.63 18.15 14.25
CA TYR A 6 0.63 17.81 13.60
C TYR A 6 0.45 18.01 12.09
N GLU A 7 1.29 18.86 11.50
CA GLU A 7 1.30 19.09 10.05
C GLU A 7 2.37 18.20 9.41
N ILE A 8 1.94 17.20 8.65
CA ILE A 8 2.82 16.18 8.08
C ILE A 8 2.83 16.31 6.56
N GLU A 9 4.01 16.42 5.94
CA GLU A 9 4.15 16.43 4.49
C GLU A 9 4.17 15.00 3.92
N ILE A 10 3.26 14.72 2.98
CA ILE A 10 3.13 13.45 2.25
C ILE A 10 2.89 13.78 0.78
N ASP A 11 3.76 13.27 -0.10
CA ASP A 11 3.67 13.47 -1.55
C ASP A 11 3.50 14.95 -1.95
N GLY A 12 4.21 15.84 -1.26
CA GLY A 12 4.17 17.30 -1.47
C GLY A 12 2.91 17.99 -0.94
N ARG A 13 2.05 17.29 -0.20
CA ARG A 13 0.85 17.83 0.45
C ARG A 13 1.02 17.86 1.96
N ILE A 14 0.56 18.95 2.59
CA ILE A 14 0.50 19.04 4.06
C ILE A 14 -0.81 18.42 4.53
N ILE A 15 -0.70 17.35 5.31
CA ILE A 15 -1.82 16.61 5.90
C ILE A 15 -1.88 16.94 7.39
N PRO A 16 -2.87 17.73 7.84
CA PRO A 16 -3.05 18.02 9.26
C PRO A 16 -3.68 16.82 9.96
N VAL A 17 -3.10 16.41 11.08
CA VAL A 17 -3.61 15.33 11.94
C VAL A 17 -3.63 15.79 13.39
N THR A 18 -4.73 15.55 14.08
CA THR A 18 -4.89 15.88 15.50
C THR A 18 -4.57 14.70 16.41
N THR A 19 -4.18 14.95 17.66
CA THR A 19 -4.05 13.91 18.70
C THR A 19 -5.31 13.06 18.80
N LYS A 20 -6.49 13.68 18.68
CA LYS A 20 -7.77 12.96 18.65
C LYS A 20 -7.87 11.99 17.47
N GLU A 21 -7.56 12.43 16.25
CA GLU A 21 -7.58 11.55 15.06
C GLU A 21 -6.62 10.37 15.21
N VAL A 22 -5.43 10.58 15.79
CA VAL A 22 -4.49 9.49 16.09
C VAL A 22 -5.10 8.51 17.08
N LEU A 23 -5.66 8.98 18.20
CA LEU A 23 -6.25 8.13 19.23
C LEU A 23 -7.55 7.46 18.79
N ASP A 24 -8.28 8.03 17.83
CA ASP A 24 -9.47 7.41 17.23
C ASP A 24 -9.09 6.30 16.24
N PHE A 25 -7.93 6.39 15.58
CA PHE A 25 -7.42 5.36 14.66
C PHE A 25 -6.67 4.24 15.39
N TYR A 26 -5.93 4.56 16.45
CA TYR A 26 -5.16 3.58 17.22
C TYR A 26 -6.01 2.94 18.33
N PRO A 27 -6.08 1.59 18.42
CA PRO A 27 -6.72 0.91 19.55
C PRO A 27 -6.09 1.31 20.88
N LYS A 28 -6.88 1.35 21.95
CA LYS A 28 -6.44 1.83 23.28
C LYS A 28 -5.31 0.98 23.88
N GLU A 29 -5.21 -0.27 23.43
CA GLU A 29 -4.20 -1.26 23.81
C GLU A 29 -2.79 -0.86 23.37
N TYR A 30 -2.65 0.06 22.40
CA TYR A 30 -1.35 0.60 22.02
C TYR A 30 -0.75 1.54 23.08
N HIS A 31 -1.55 2.01 24.04
CA HIS A 31 -1.10 2.86 25.15
C HIS A 31 -0.20 4.02 24.73
N LEU A 32 -0.51 4.65 23.59
CA LEU A 32 0.33 5.69 23.01
C LEU A 32 0.62 6.80 24.03
N THR A 33 1.88 7.23 24.06
CA THR A 33 2.33 8.43 24.77
C THR A 33 2.38 9.64 23.83
N GLU A 34 2.59 10.84 24.36
CA GLU A 34 2.80 12.02 23.50
C GLU A 34 4.05 11.87 22.61
N ASP A 35 5.08 11.19 23.11
CA ASP A 35 6.29 10.91 22.35
C ASP A 35 6.04 9.90 21.23
N ASP A 36 5.25 8.86 21.46
CA ASP A 36 4.85 7.90 20.41
C ASP A 36 4.08 8.60 19.28
N ILE A 37 3.15 9.50 19.64
CA ILE A 37 2.39 10.28 18.67
C ILE A 37 3.33 11.14 17.82
N ARG A 38 4.27 11.83 18.46
CA ARG A 38 5.24 12.69 17.77
C ARG A 38 6.20 11.90 16.89
N GLN A 39 6.64 10.72 17.36
CA GLN A 39 7.66 9.92 16.69
C GLN A 39 7.12 9.16 15.48
N TYR A 40 5.93 8.57 15.57
CA TYR A 40 5.42 7.74 14.47
C TYR A 40 3.91 7.81 14.25
N ALA A 41 3.08 7.91 15.29
CA ALA A 41 1.64 7.67 15.10
C ALA A 41 0.94 8.79 14.32
N ALA A 42 1.38 10.05 14.47
CA ALA A 42 0.88 11.16 13.67
C ALA A 42 1.24 10.99 12.18
N MET A 43 2.48 10.59 11.87
CA MET A 43 2.93 10.31 10.49
C MET A 43 2.13 9.17 9.85
N TYR A 44 1.94 8.05 10.56
CA TYR A 44 1.17 6.93 10.03
C TYR A 44 -0.30 7.32 9.81
N THR A 45 -0.92 8.01 10.77
CA THR A 45 -2.31 8.49 10.64
C THR A 45 -2.46 9.46 9.47
N ALA A 46 -1.47 10.33 9.24
CA ALA A 46 -1.44 11.24 8.10
C ALA A 46 -1.38 10.46 6.77
N ARG A 47 -0.56 9.40 6.68
CA ARG A 47 -0.50 8.53 5.50
C ARG A 47 -1.86 7.90 5.22
N ILE A 48 -2.49 7.30 6.23
CA ILE A 48 -3.81 6.69 6.06
C ILE A 48 -4.85 7.73 5.62
N LYS A 49 -4.83 8.92 6.21
CA LYS A 49 -5.71 10.04 5.83
C LYS A 49 -5.51 10.44 4.37
N CYS A 50 -4.27 10.62 3.94
CA CYS A 50 -3.92 10.95 2.55
C CYS A 50 -4.36 9.85 1.57
N TYR A 51 -4.00 8.60 1.86
CA TYR A 51 -4.24 7.47 0.95
C TYR A 51 -5.72 7.07 0.84
N ARG A 52 -6.55 7.42 1.83
CA ARG A 52 -8.01 7.26 1.73
C ARG A 52 -8.63 8.11 0.62
N GLU A 53 -8.02 9.23 0.27
CA GLU A 53 -8.46 10.10 -0.84
C GLU A 53 -8.01 9.59 -2.21
N TYR A 54 -7.15 8.57 -2.27
CA TYR A 54 -6.71 8.00 -3.54
C TYR A 54 -7.82 7.15 -4.15
N ASP A 55 -8.22 7.43 -5.39
CA ASP A 55 -9.41 6.78 -5.97
C ASP A 55 -9.14 5.58 -6.89
N GLY A 56 -7.93 5.41 -7.42
CA GLY A 56 -7.63 4.39 -8.43
C GLY A 56 -7.64 2.96 -7.87
N PRO A 57 -8.62 2.10 -8.20
CA PRO A 57 -8.61 0.69 -7.80
C PRO A 57 -7.65 -0.13 -8.69
N LEU A 58 -7.09 -1.21 -8.15
CA LEU A 58 -6.39 -2.22 -8.95
C LEU A 58 -7.40 -3.13 -9.66
N ASP A 59 -7.95 -2.64 -10.76
CA ASP A 59 -8.83 -3.42 -11.65
C ASP A 59 -8.07 -4.06 -12.82
N ALA A 60 -8.78 -4.81 -13.66
CA ALA A 60 -8.19 -5.52 -14.80
C ALA A 60 -7.55 -4.57 -15.83
N ALA A 61 -8.15 -3.40 -16.07
CA ALA A 61 -7.62 -2.41 -16.99
C ALA A 61 -6.33 -1.79 -16.45
N TYR A 62 -6.29 -1.48 -15.15
CA TYR A 62 -5.11 -0.94 -14.47
C TYR A 62 -3.96 -1.95 -14.41
N VAL A 63 -4.26 -3.23 -14.12
CA VAL A 63 -3.26 -4.31 -14.15
C VAL A 63 -2.62 -4.43 -15.53
N ARG A 64 -3.43 -4.42 -16.61
CA ARG A 64 -2.91 -4.45 -17.98
C ARG A 64 -2.03 -3.25 -18.27
N ARG A 65 -2.51 -2.04 -17.95
CA ARG A 65 -1.76 -0.80 -18.15
C ARG A 65 -0.39 -0.85 -17.47
N LEU A 66 -0.33 -1.26 -16.20
CA LEU A 66 0.93 -1.36 -15.45
C LEU A 66 1.92 -2.31 -16.13
N LEU A 67 1.45 -3.47 -16.61
CA LEU A 67 2.29 -4.45 -17.30
C LEU A 67 2.74 -3.98 -18.68
N ASP A 68 1.85 -3.37 -19.47
CA ASP A 68 2.16 -2.83 -20.80
C ASP A 68 3.17 -1.67 -20.72
N GLU A 69 3.06 -0.87 -19.66
CA GLU A 69 3.89 0.31 -19.40
C GLU A 69 5.10 0.00 -18.50
N GLU A 70 5.34 -1.26 -18.09
CA GLU A 70 6.43 -1.66 -17.18
C GLU A 70 7.80 -1.14 -17.65
N ARG A 71 8.02 -1.15 -18.97
CA ARG A 71 9.25 -0.68 -19.62
C ARG A 71 9.45 0.84 -19.55
N LEU A 72 8.39 1.60 -19.32
CA LEU A 72 8.40 3.07 -19.22
C LEU A 72 8.74 3.53 -17.80
N MET A 73 8.40 2.72 -16.79
CA MET A 73 8.69 3.01 -15.39
C MET A 73 10.19 3.06 -15.13
N LYS A 74 10.69 4.19 -14.64
CA LYS A 74 12.10 4.41 -14.31
C LYS A 74 12.41 3.93 -12.90
N ASN A 75 13.68 3.65 -12.65
CA ASN A 75 14.12 3.27 -11.32
C ASN A 75 13.84 4.39 -10.31
N GLY A 76 13.18 4.05 -9.20
CA GLY A 76 12.73 5.00 -8.17
C GLY A 76 11.32 5.58 -8.40
N GLU A 77 10.72 5.42 -9.58
CA GLU A 77 9.31 5.78 -9.78
C GLU A 77 8.40 4.80 -9.05
N SER A 78 7.20 5.27 -8.67
CA SER A 78 6.17 4.48 -8.03
C SER A 78 4.79 4.73 -8.62
N ASP A 79 3.94 3.70 -8.56
CA ASP A 79 2.51 3.77 -8.85
C ASP A 79 1.72 3.37 -7.60
N GLY A 80 0.70 4.17 -7.28
CA GLY A 80 -0.24 3.90 -6.20
C GLY A 80 -1.53 3.25 -6.71
N PHE A 81 -2.16 2.41 -5.91
CA PHE A 81 -3.51 1.90 -6.16
C PHE A 81 -4.20 1.41 -4.90
N ARG A 82 -5.53 1.41 -4.92
CA ARG A 82 -6.37 0.80 -3.89
C ARG A 82 -6.67 -0.66 -4.19
N LEU A 83 -6.72 -1.46 -3.14
CA LEU A 83 -7.11 -2.86 -3.21
C LEU A 83 -8.20 -3.12 -2.15
N GLN A 84 -9.33 -3.66 -2.60
CA GLN A 84 -10.39 -4.09 -1.70
C GLN A 84 -10.22 -5.58 -1.39
N LEU A 85 -9.82 -5.88 -0.15
CA LEU A 85 -9.82 -7.22 0.44
C LEU A 85 -10.90 -7.26 1.53
N ASP A 86 -10.69 -8.00 2.62
CA ASP A 86 -11.53 -7.89 3.83
C ASP A 86 -11.48 -6.46 4.42
N PHE A 87 -10.34 -5.79 4.25
CA PHE A 87 -10.14 -4.37 4.52
C PHE A 87 -9.74 -3.63 3.24
N ARG A 88 -9.85 -2.30 3.26
CA ARG A 88 -9.31 -1.44 2.22
C ARG A 88 -7.81 -1.27 2.41
N TRP A 89 -7.06 -1.41 1.34
CA TRP A 89 -5.62 -1.20 1.32
C TRP A 89 -5.25 -0.14 0.29
N TYR A 90 -4.25 0.66 0.63
CA TYR A 90 -3.47 1.40 -0.35
C TYR A 90 -2.16 0.67 -0.55
N VAL A 91 -1.71 0.59 -1.80
CA VAL A 91 -0.49 -0.11 -2.19
C VAL A 91 0.32 0.83 -3.06
N GLU A 92 1.58 1.03 -2.68
CA GLU A 92 2.59 1.65 -3.51
C GLU A 92 3.49 0.57 -4.12
N LEU A 93 3.56 0.55 -5.45
CA LEU A 93 4.48 -0.27 -6.23
C LEU A 93 5.62 0.61 -6.71
N ARG A 94 6.85 0.36 -6.21
CA ARG A 94 8.05 1.12 -6.57
C ARG A 94 9.02 0.26 -7.38
N LYS A 95 9.64 0.84 -8.41
CA LYS A 95 10.74 0.20 -9.14
C LYS A 95 12.06 0.38 -8.38
N GLU A 96 12.73 -0.72 -8.08
CA GLU A 96 14.02 -0.79 -7.39
C GLU A 96 14.98 -1.71 -8.16
N ASP A 97 15.31 -1.37 -9.41
CA ASP A 97 16.22 -2.15 -10.26
C ASP A 97 17.66 -1.63 -10.12
N GLY A 98 18.29 -1.97 -8.99
CA GLY A 98 19.65 -1.56 -8.65
C GLY A 98 20.51 -2.70 -8.12
N PRO A 99 21.85 -2.65 -8.28
CA PRO A 99 22.74 -3.75 -7.93
C PRO A 99 22.74 -4.11 -6.43
N ARG A 100 22.35 -3.17 -5.55
CA ARG A 100 22.28 -3.38 -4.09
C ARG A 100 21.10 -4.25 -3.65
N VAL A 101 20.05 -4.31 -4.47
CA VAL A 101 18.80 -5.01 -4.15
C VAL A 101 18.53 -6.16 -5.11
N ALA A 102 19.48 -6.47 -6.01
CA ALA A 102 19.39 -7.63 -6.88
C ALA A 102 19.18 -8.92 -6.06
N PRO A 103 18.35 -9.87 -6.54
CA PRO A 103 17.70 -9.92 -7.86
C PRO A 103 16.36 -9.18 -7.92
N PHE A 104 15.97 -8.43 -6.89
CA PHE A 104 14.70 -7.73 -6.87
C PHE A 104 14.71 -6.51 -7.79
N LYS A 105 13.55 -6.25 -8.39
CA LYS A 105 13.31 -5.12 -9.30
C LYS A 105 12.16 -4.24 -8.86
N TYR A 106 11.30 -4.72 -7.98
CA TYR A 106 10.12 -4.01 -7.49
C TYR A 106 9.97 -4.19 -5.99
N ALA A 107 9.45 -3.16 -5.33
CA ALA A 107 9.02 -3.20 -3.94
C ALA A 107 7.54 -2.82 -3.85
N ILE A 108 6.83 -3.49 -2.95
CA ILE A 108 5.49 -3.11 -2.53
C ILE A 108 5.58 -2.58 -1.10
N GLU A 109 4.95 -1.43 -0.86
CA GLU A 109 4.58 -0.95 0.47
C GLU A 109 3.06 -0.79 0.51
N ALA A 110 2.40 -1.55 1.36
CA ALA A 110 0.95 -1.58 1.48
C ALA A 110 0.52 -1.18 2.89
N TYR A 111 -0.53 -0.37 2.97
CA TYR A 111 -1.07 0.20 4.19
C TYR A 111 -2.56 -0.11 4.26
N CYS A 112 -3.00 -0.78 5.33
CA CYS A 112 -4.40 -0.98 5.59
C CYS A 112 -5.02 0.37 5.97
N LEU A 113 -6.08 0.74 5.27
CA LEU A 113 -6.76 2.02 5.45
C LEU A 113 -7.77 1.97 6.60
N ASP A 114 -8.08 0.79 7.13
CA ASP A 114 -9.08 0.58 8.16
C ASP A 114 -8.48 0.26 9.54
N ASN A 115 -7.21 -0.17 9.62
CA ASN A 115 -6.52 -0.50 10.88
C ASN A 115 -4.99 -0.38 10.75
N ILE A 116 -4.26 -0.60 11.86
CA ILE A 116 -2.78 -0.51 11.89
C ILE A 116 -2.15 -1.81 11.37
N GLN A 117 -2.29 -2.05 10.07
CA GLN A 117 -1.61 -3.12 9.38
C GLN A 117 -0.83 -2.55 8.20
N SER A 118 0.35 -3.10 7.97
CA SER A 118 1.15 -2.79 6.79
C SER A 118 1.81 -4.05 6.30
N PHE A 119 2.12 -4.06 5.02
CA PHE A 119 2.83 -5.15 4.37
C PHE A 119 3.90 -4.55 3.47
N SER A 120 5.11 -5.11 3.51
CA SER A 120 6.20 -4.67 2.65
C SER A 120 6.98 -5.86 2.13
N ARG A 121 7.21 -5.92 0.81
CA ARG A 121 7.98 -7.02 0.22
C ARG A 121 8.60 -6.61 -1.12
N ARG A 122 9.74 -7.24 -1.44
CA ARG A 122 10.42 -7.10 -2.74
C ARG A 122 10.12 -8.28 -3.66
N TYR A 123 10.10 -8.00 -4.96
CA TYR A 123 9.80 -8.94 -6.04
C TYR A 123 10.78 -8.79 -7.19
N VAL A 124 11.02 -9.91 -7.88
CA VAL A 124 11.91 -9.98 -9.03
C VAL A 124 11.26 -9.49 -10.33
N SER A 125 9.93 -9.34 -10.36
CA SER A 125 9.16 -8.82 -11.49
C SER A 125 7.88 -8.13 -11.01
N MET A 126 7.35 -7.21 -11.84
CA MET A 126 6.10 -6.51 -11.56
C MET A 126 4.92 -7.48 -11.51
N GLU A 127 4.89 -8.45 -12.43
CA GLU A 127 3.86 -9.49 -12.48
C GLU A 127 3.70 -10.23 -11.13
N LYS A 128 4.82 -10.62 -10.49
CA LYS A 128 4.80 -11.29 -9.18
C LYS A 128 4.31 -10.37 -8.07
N ALA A 129 4.68 -9.09 -8.12
CA ALA A 129 4.23 -8.10 -7.15
C ALA A 129 2.71 -7.92 -7.22
N LEU A 130 2.18 -7.69 -8.43
CA LEU A 130 0.74 -7.52 -8.68
C LEU A 130 -0.04 -8.78 -8.34
N LEU A 131 0.44 -9.97 -8.72
CA LEU A 131 -0.23 -11.23 -8.41
C LEU A 131 -0.33 -11.47 -6.91
N HIS A 132 0.69 -11.11 -6.13
CA HIS A 132 0.64 -11.25 -4.67
C HIS A 132 -0.35 -10.25 -4.04
N CYS A 133 -0.44 -9.03 -4.57
CA CYS A 133 -1.46 -8.06 -4.18
C CYS A 133 -2.87 -8.61 -4.45
N LEU A 134 -3.14 -9.09 -5.67
CA LEU A 134 -4.44 -9.64 -6.07
C LEU A 134 -4.86 -10.88 -5.25
N ASN A 135 -3.88 -11.61 -4.73
CA ASN A 135 -4.08 -12.74 -3.82
C ASN A 135 -4.12 -12.34 -2.33
N GLY A 136 -4.22 -11.05 -2.03
CA GLY A 136 -4.39 -10.54 -0.67
C GLY A 136 -3.17 -10.69 0.22
N PHE A 137 -1.97 -10.62 -0.36
CA PHE A 137 -0.70 -10.83 0.34
C PHE A 137 -0.60 -12.20 1.03
N ASN A 138 -1.22 -13.23 0.45
CA ASN A 138 -1.24 -14.57 1.02
C ASN A 138 0.16 -15.20 1.11
N GLU A 139 0.68 -15.25 2.34
CA GLU A 139 1.94 -15.97 2.67
C GLU A 139 1.69 -17.37 3.27
N ASN A 140 0.42 -17.77 3.45
CA ASN A 140 0.07 -19.05 4.05
C ASN A 140 -0.06 -20.16 2.99
N ALA A 141 0.92 -21.06 2.95
CA ALA A 141 0.94 -22.19 2.01
C ALA A 141 -0.24 -23.16 2.17
N ALA A 142 -0.93 -23.18 3.31
CA ALA A 142 -2.12 -24.00 3.52
C ALA A 142 -3.40 -23.39 2.90
N ILE A 143 -3.37 -22.11 2.53
CA ILE A 143 -4.50 -21.42 1.90
C ILE A 143 -4.17 -21.25 0.41
N PRO A 144 -5.00 -21.79 -0.51
CA PRO A 144 -4.76 -21.62 -1.93
C PRO A 144 -4.94 -20.16 -2.35
N ASN A 145 -4.11 -19.73 -3.30
CA ASN A 145 -4.28 -18.43 -3.94
C ASN A 145 -5.59 -18.38 -4.74
N ARG A 146 -6.22 -17.21 -4.78
CA ARG A 146 -7.43 -16.94 -5.58
C ARG A 146 -7.12 -16.98 -7.08
N TYR A 147 -5.92 -16.56 -7.45
CA TYR A 147 -5.42 -16.53 -8.82
C TYR A 147 -4.07 -17.22 -8.91
N GLU A 148 -3.93 -18.12 -9.88
CA GLU A 148 -2.65 -18.82 -10.13
C GLU A 148 -1.66 -17.96 -10.94
N SER A 149 -2.19 -17.04 -11.75
CA SER A 149 -1.41 -16.13 -12.60
C SER A 149 -2.17 -14.82 -12.85
N ILE A 150 -1.50 -13.81 -13.41
CA ILE A 150 -2.20 -12.60 -13.86
C ILE A 150 -3.20 -12.94 -14.97
N GLN A 151 -2.88 -13.86 -15.88
CA GLN A 151 -3.80 -14.26 -16.94
C GLN A 151 -5.07 -14.90 -16.39
N ASP A 152 -4.95 -15.72 -15.33
CA ASP A 152 -6.11 -16.27 -14.61
C ASP A 152 -6.99 -15.15 -14.02
N TYR A 153 -6.38 -14.17 -13.34
CA TYR A 153 -7.10 -12.99 -12.86
C TYR A 153 -7.84 -12.24 -13.98
N LEU A 154 -7.15 -11.92 -15.08
CA LEU A 154 -7.71 -11.18 -16.20
C LEU A 154 -8.82 -11.95 -16.92
N SER A 155 -8.75 -13.28 -16.98
CA SER A 155 -9.80 -14.12 -17.58
C SER A 155 -11.11 -14.12 -16.78
N LYS A 156 -11.01 -13.96 -15.46
CA LYS A 156 -12.14 -13.91 -14.51
C LYS A 156 -12.73 -12.49 -14.37
N HIS A 157 -12.04 -11.47 -14.88
CA HIS A 157 -12.44 -10.05 -14.81
C HIS A 157 -12.34 -9.41 -16.21
N PRO A 158 -13.18 -9.83 -17.18
CA PRO A 158 -13.20 -9.19 -18.50
C PRO A 158 -13.61 -7.72 -18.37
N GLU A 159 -13.09 -6.88 -19.25
CA GLU A 159 -13.50 -5.46 -19.33
C GLU A 159 -15.01 -5.40 -19.62
N GLN A 160 -15.70 -4.49 -18.92
CA GLN A 160 -17.11 -4.17 -19.19
C GLN A 160 -17.22 -3.19 -20.37
#